data_AF-A0A4Y9ZWQ7-F1
#
_entry.id   AF-A0A4Y9ZWQ7-F1
#
_cell.length_a   1.000
_cell.length_b   1.000
_cell.length_c   1.000
_cell.angle_alpha   90.00
_cell.angle_beta   90.00
_cell.angle_gamma   90.00
#
_symmetry.space_group_name_H-M   'P 1'
#
loop_
_entity.id
_entity.type
_entity.pdbx_description
1 polymer ?
#
loop_
_entity_poly.entity_id
_entity_poly.type
_entity_poly.pdbx_seq_one_letter_code
_entity_poly.pdbx_strand_id
1 'polypeptide(L)'
;MAVIDSFKTNTTSVAYTWPVDVSGIERIMLSAHGDLQRLLSAFFARTITINPIYAHNSPRTQLASPEHPVTQRREVHLQCSRKMVCVATSTVTITSPLCERLFLDEKFAIGQMFRRIGKVPEFALLACGSEELEDGKRKLWRRYTLSMEGFETDITEVFPDRDMFVRCEAWLDGSDAEKEKAGVEECPADEAKQRYAQAQASDATPLPASA
;
A
#
# COMPACT_ATOMS: atom_id res chain seq x y z
N MET A 1 17.39 -15.02 -4.88
CA MET A 1 18.17 -15.70 -5.96
C MET A 1 17.21 -16.11 -7.07
N ALA A 2 17.57 -15.67 -8.27
CA ALA A 2 17.11 -16.01 -9.63
C ALA A 2 15.61 -16.27 -9.88
N VAL A 3 14.98 -15.28 -10.50
CA VAL A 3 13.88 -15.50 -11.44
C VAL A 3 14.44 -16.33 -12.60
N ILE A 4 13.87 -17.52 -12.86
CA ILE A 4 14.04 -18.18 -14.16
C ILE A 4 12.72 -18.03 -14.87
N ASP A 5 12.54 -16.89 -15.52
CA ASP A 5 11.52 -16.72 -16.55
C ASP A 5 12.17 -17.12 -17.87
N SER A 6 11.82 -18.31 -18.36
CA SER A 6 12.34 -18.85 -19.60
C SER A 6 11.16 -19.18 -20.50
N PHE A 7 11.21 -18.66 -21.71
CA PHE A 7 10.26 -18.99 -22.76
C PHE A 7 10.98 -19.53 -24.01
N LYS A 8 10.36 -20.53 -24.63
CA LYS A 8 10.66 -21.03 -25.97
C LYS A 8 9.39 -20.89 -26.82
N THR A 9 9.49 -21.21 -28.10
CA THR A 9 8.40 -21.04 -29.09
C THR A 9 7.04 -21.57 -28.64
N ASN A 10 7.00 -22.62 -27.81
CA ASN A 10 5.78 -23.25 -27.33
C ASN A 10 5.76 -23.54 -25.81
N THR A 11 6.69 -22.99 -25.03
CA THR A 11 6.78 -23.26 -23.59
C THR A 11 7.17 -22.02 -22.83
N THR A 12 6.49 -21.73 -21.73
CA THR A 12 6.91 -20.72 -20.75
C THR A 12 7.03 -21.40 -19.40
N SER A 13 8.16 -21.21 -18.75
CA SER A 13 8.41 -21.68 -17.39
C SER A 13 8.84 -20.51 -16.54
N VAL A 14 8.16 -20.33 -15.42
CA VAL A 14 8.49 -19.33 -14.42
C VAL A 14 8.82 -20.06 -13.13
N ALA A 15 10.07 -20.00 -12.70
CA ALA A 15 10.52 -20.60 -11.45
C ALA A 15 10.96 -19.53 -10.46
N TYR A 16 10.34 -19.56 -9.28
CA TYR A 16 10.72 -18.77 -8.11
C TYR A 16 10.84 -19.68 -6.90
N THR A 17 11.71 -19.31 -5.96
CA THR A 17 11.76 -19.95 -4.65
C THR A 17 10.63 -19.39 -3.79
N TRP A 18 9.49 -20.09 -3.80
CA TRP A 18 8.33 -19.73 -2.99
C TRP A 18 8.50 -20.16 -1.53
N PRO A 19 7.91 -19.44 -0.57
CA PRO A 19 7.71 -19.94 0.78
C PRO A 19 6.84 -21.21 0.75
N VAL A 20 7.10 -22.14 1.68
CA VAL A 20 6.59 -23.53 1.67
C VAL A 20 5.07 -23.65 1.67
N ASP A 21 4.38 -22.62 2.12
CA ASP A 21 2.96 -22.64 2.40
C ASP A 21 2.15 -21.68 1.51
N VAL A 22 2.75 -21.12 0.45
CA VAL A 22 2.08 -20.18 -0.46
C VAL A 22 1.20 -20.92 -1.48
N SER A 23 -0.09 -20.54 -1.51
CA SER A 23 -1.13 -21.02 -2.41
C SER A 23 -0.98 -20.51 -3.85
N GLY A 24 -1.71 -21.10 -4.79
CA GLY A 24 -1.64 -20.72 -6.20
C GLY A 24 -1.99 -19.25 -6.47
N ILE A 25 -3.03 -18.72 -5.82
CA ILE A 25 -3.43 -17.31 -6.00
C ILE A 25 -2.39 -16.35 -5.43
N GLU A 26 -1.78 -16.71 -4.30
CA GLU A 26 -0.72 -15.91 -3.70
C GLU A 26 0.52 -15.89 -4.59
N ARG A 27 0.86 -17.00 -5.26
CA ARG A 27 1.94 -17.03 -6.26
C ARG A 27 1.67 -16.06 -7.41
N ILE A 28 0.43 -16.03 -7.92
CA ILE A 28 0.01 -15.10 -9.00
C ILE A 28 0.17 -13.65 -8.54
N MET A 29 -0.29 -13.33 -7.32
CA MET A 29 -0.17 -11.98 -6.76
C MET A 29 1.29 -11.59 -6.52
N LEU A 30 2.11 -12.53 -6.05
CA LEU A 30 3.53 -12.31 -5.81
C LEU A 30 4.33 -12.12 -7.12
N SER A 31 3.94 -12.79 -8.21
CA SER A 31 4.59 -12.67 -9.52
C SER A 31 4.04 -11.54 -10.40
N ALA A 32 3.12 -10.69 -9.93
CA ALA A 32 2.51 -9.64 -10.75
C ALA A 32 3.54 -8.61 -11.28
N HIS A 33 3.52 -8.33 -12.58
CA HIS A 33 4.53 -7.52 -13.29
C HIS A 33 4.09 -6.06 -13.43
N GLY A 34 3.86 -5.37 -12.32
CA GLY A 34 3.39 -3.98 -12.31
C GLY A 34 1.89 -3.80 -12.62
N ASP A 35 1.13 -4.89 -12.60
CA ASP A 35 -0.32 -4.93 -12.82
C ASP A 35 -1.11 -5.35 -11.58
N LEU A 36 -0.49 -5.35 -10.39
CA LEU A 36 -1.10 -5.79 -9.14
C LEU A 36 -2.44 -5.10 -8.85
N GLN A 37 -2.55 -3.79 -9.08
CA GLN A 37 -3.82 -3.06 -8.90
C GLN A 37 -4.96 -3.68 -9.74
N ARG A 38 -4.66 -4.08 -10.99
CA ARG A 38 -5.63 -4.72 -11.88
C ARG A 38 -5.98 -6.13 -11.39
N LEU A 39 -4.99 -6.90 -10.95
CA LEU A 39 -5.22 -8.25 -10.41
C LEU A 39 -6.06 -8.22 -9.14
N LEU A 40 -5.75 -7.32 -8.20
CA LEU A 40 -6.55 -7.13 -6.98
C LEU A 40 -7.97 -6.67 -7.31
N SER A 41 -8.13 -5.79 -8.30
CA SER A 41 -9.47 -5.37 -8.73
C SER A 41 -10.28 -6.51 -9.33
N ALA A 42 -9.64 -7.37 -10.14
CA ALA A 42 -10.26 -8.56 -10.69
C ALA A 42 -10.58 -9.60 -9.60
N PHE A 43 -9.68 -9.78 -8.64
CA PHE A 43 -9.83 -10.74 -7.53
C PHE A 43 -10.98 -10.37 -6.58
N PHE A 44 -11.10 -9.09 -6.22
CA PHE A 44 -12.17 -8.62 -5.34
C PHE A 44 -13.44 -8.19 -6.08
N ALA A 45 -13.44 -8.22 -7.42
CA ALA A 45 -14.50 -7.66 -8.27
C ALA A 45 -14.91 -6.22 -7.90
N ARG A 46 -13.96 -5.43 -7.36
CA ARG A 46 -14.18 -4.08 -6.84
C ARG A 46 -13.05 -3.14 -7.26
N THR A 47 -13.31 -1.84 -7.20
CA THR A 47 -12.31 -0.81 -7.55
C THR A 47 -11.21 -0.75 -6.48
N ILE A 48 -9.96 -0.74 -6.93
CA ILE A 48 -8.79 -0.51 -6.08
C ILE A 48 -8.34 0.94 -6.22
N THR A 49 -8.38 1.67 -5.11
CA THR A 49 -7.93 3.06 -5.03
C THR A 49 -6.50 3.10 -4.49
N ILE A 50 -5.66 3.97 -5.04
CA ILE A 50 -4.31 4.20 -4.55
C ILE A 50 -4.33 5.48 -3.71
N ASN A 51 -3.99 5.37 -2.43
CA ASN A 51 -3.83 6.50 -1.53
C ASN A 51 -2.34 6.79 -1.29
N PRO A 52 -1.78 7.89 -1.81
CA PRO A 52 -0.40 8.26 -1.54
C PRO A 52 -0.23 8.74 -0.09
N ILE A 53 0.76 8.19 0.62
CA ILE A 53 1.06 8.53 2.02
C ILE A 53 2.16 9.57 2.08
N TYR A 54 3.27 9.31 1.39
CA TYR A 54 4.34 10.30 1.21
C TYR A 54 5.03 10.11 -0.14
N ALA A 55 5.63 11.21 -0.62
CA ALA A 55 6.52 11.22 -1.77
C ALA A 55 7.61 12.25 -1.54
N HIS A 56 8.86 11.80 -1.38
CA HIS A 56 10.03 12.63 -1.16
C HIS A 56 10.93 12.54 -2.38
N ASN A 57 11.14 13.68 -3.03
CA ASN A 57 11.99 13.80 -4.20
C ASN A 57 13.37 14.30 -3.79
N SER A 58 14.42 13.81 -4.46
CA SER A 58 15.70 14.50 -4.45
C SER A 58 15.58 15.90 -5.06
N PRO A 59 16.47 16.83 -4.71
CA PRO A 59 16.47 18.17 -5.31
C PRO A 59 16.52 18.10 -6.84
N ARG A 60 15.56 18.77 -7.50
CA ARG A 60 15.49 18.91 -8.97
C ARG A 60 16.27 20.15 -9.40
N THR A 61 17.60 20.10 -9.32
CA THR A 61 18.44 21.23 -9.76
C THR A 61 18.53 21.35 -11.27
N GLN A 62 18.32 20.24 -11.98
CA GLN A 62 18.34 20.14 -13.44
C GLN A 62 17.46 18.97 -13.91
N LEU A 63 17.25 18.88 -15.23
CA LEU A 63 16.51 17.78 -15.83
C LEU A 63 17.19 16.43 -15.55
N ALA A 64 16.38 15.40 -15.35
CA ALA A 64 16.82 14.04 -15.12
C ALA A 64 17.68 13.56 -16.29
N SER A 65 18.87 13.10 -15.96
CA SER A 65 19.85 12.55 -16.91
C SER A 65 20.58 11.38 -16.25
N PRO A 66 21.30 10.54 -17.01
CA PRO A 66 22.13 9.49 -16.43
C PRO A 66 23.16 10.03 -15.43
N GLU A 67 23.72 11.22 -15.69
CA GLU A 67 24.71 11.88 -14.82
C GLU A 67 24.07 12.55 -13.60
N HIS A 68 22.79 12.93 -13.71
CA HIS A 68 22.05 13.61 -12.65
C HIS A 68 20.67 12.97 -12.51
N PRO A 69 20.61 11.77 -11.90
CA PRO A 69 19.37 11.06 -11.69
C PRO A 69 18.50 11.77 -10.66
N VAL A 70 17.19 11.79 -10.91
CA VAL A 70 16.20 12.22 -9.92
C VAL A 70 15.65 10.99 -9.23
N THR A 71 15.72 10.97 -7.90
CA THR A 71 15.18 9.88 -7.09
C THR A 71 13.91 10.33 -6.36
N GLN A 72 12.91 9.47 -6.29
CA GLN A 72 11.72 9.67 -5.46
C GLN A 72 11.52 8.44 -4.57
N ARG A 73 11.45 8.66 -3.26
CA ARG A 73 10.94 7.66 -2.31
C ARG A 73 9.48 7.94 -2.03
N ARG A 74 8.64 6.92 -2.15
CA ARG A 74 7.20 7.05 -1.92
C ARG A 74 6.64 5.83 -1.22
N GLU A 75 5.57 6.06 -0.50
CA GLU A 75 4.70 5.01 0.01
C GLU A 75 3.27 5.29 -0.41
N VAL A 76 2.61 4.26 -0.90
CA VAL A 76 1.19 4.30 -1.25
C VAL A 76 0.47 3.10 -0.65
N HIS A 77 -0.77 3.32 -0.27
CA HIS A 77 -1.66 2.26 0.20
C HIS A 77 -2.68 1.96 -0.87
N LEU A 78 -2.78 0.70 -1.28
CA LEU A 78 -3.86 0.22 -2.12
C LEU A 78 -5.03 -0.13 -1.20
N GLN A 79 -6.19 0.43 -1.51
CA GLN A 79 -7.41 0.26 -0.73
C GLN A 79 -8.53 -0.35 -1.58
N CYS A 80 -9.27 -1.26 -0.97
CA CYS A 80 -10.49 -1.84 -1.51
C CYS A 80 -11.59 -1.75 -0.44
N SER A 81 -12.74 -1.16 -0.75
CA SER A 81 -13.87 -1.04 0.20
C SER A 81 -13.46 -0.52 1.58
N ARG A 82 -12.66 0.55 1.62
CA ARG A 82 -12.09 1.19 2.84
C ARG A 82 -11.10 0.33 3.64
N LYS A 83 -10.73 -0.85 3.14
CA LYS A 83 -9.66 -1.68 3.73
C LYS A 83 -8.37 -1.53 2.96
N MET A 84 -7.27 -1.51 3.71
CA MET A 84 -5.93 -1.58 3.14
C MET A 84 -5.65 -3.02 2.71
N VAL A 85 -5.44 -3.22 1.40
CA VAL A 85 -5.10 -4.54 0.84
C VAL A 85 -3.62 -4.68 0.55
N CYS A 86 -2.90 -3.57 0.36
CA CYS A 86 -1.46 -3.60 0.14
C CYS A 86 -0.82 -2.27 0.54
N VAL A 87 0.33 -2.33 1.18
CA VAL A 87 1.26 -1.20 1.35
C VAL A 87 2.37 -1.36 0.33
N ALA A 88 2.59 -0.35 -0.50
CA ALA A 88 3.65 -0.37 -1.50
C ALA A 88 4.62 0.78 -1.22
N THR A 89 5.84 0.44 -0.86
CA THR A 89 6.95 1.38 -0.68
C THR A 89 7.90 1.22 -1.86
N SER A 90 8.23 2.33 -2.52
CA SER A 90 9.08 2.29 -3.70
C SER A 90 10.13 3.39 -3.71
N THR A 91 11.31 3.06 -4.22
CA THR A 91 12.33 4.02 -4.63
C THR A 91 12.36 4.05 -6.15
N VAL A 92 12.07 5.21 -6.73
CA VAL A 92 12.05 5.44 -8.17
C VAL A 92 13.27 6.25 -8.55
N THR A 93 14.04 5.78 -9.53
CA THR A 93 15.21 6.45 -10.09
C THR A 93 14.93 6.81 -11.54
N ILE A 94 15.04 8.09 -11.87
CA ILE A 94 14.69 8.65 -13.17
C ILE A 94 15.95 9.24 -13.80
N THR A 95 16.28 8.79 -15.00
CA THR A 95 17.46 9.23 -15.76
C THR A 95 17.08 9.81 -17.12
N SER A 96 15.78 10.00 -17.39
CA SER A 96 15.25 10.57 -18.63
C SER A 96 14.32 11.75 -18.36
N PRO A 97 14.46 12.88 -19.07
CA PRO A 97 13.57 14.04 -18.92
C PRO A 97 12.11 13.72 -19.27
N LEU A 98 11.89 12.80 -20.22
CA LEU A 98 10.54 12.36 -20.60
C LEU A 98 9.86 11.63 -19.44
N CYS A 99 10.59 10.70 -18.81
CA CYS A 99 10.09 9.94 -17.67
C CYS A 99 9.87 10.85 -16.45
N GLU A 100 10.76 11.84 -16.26
CA GLU A 100 10.63 12.84 -15.20
C GLU A 100 9.31 13.61 -15.33
N ARG A 101 9.02 14.14 -16.51
CA ARG A 101 7.78 14.88 -16.76
C ARG A 101 6.54 14.02 -16.53
N LEU A 102 6.51 12.82 -17.10
CA LEU A 102 5.34 11.94 -16.97
C LEU A 102 5.09 11.53 -15.51
N PHE A 103 6.16 11.24 -14.76
CA PHE A 103 6.03 10.73 -13.40
C PHE A 103 5.85 11.83 -12.35
N LEU A 104 6.64 12.90 -12.42
CA LEU A 104 6.65 13.96 -11.41
C LEU A 104 5.64 15.07 -11.70
N ASP A 105 5.49 15.46 -12.97
CA ASP A 105 4.65 16.60 -13.34
C ASP A 105 3.23 16.13 -13.68
N GLU A 106 3.10 15.08 -14.49
CA GLU A 106 1.80 14.51 -14.90
C GLU A 106 1.26 13.47 -13.88
N LYS A 107 2.06 13.10 -12.87
CA LYS A 107 1.67 12.24 -11.72
C LYS A 107 1.13 10.86 -12.10
N PHE A 108 1.61 10.27 -13.21
CA PHE A 108 1.25 8.91 -13.57
C PHE A 108 1.72 7.89 -12.50
N ALA A 109 0.90 6.88 -12.22
CA ALA A 109 1.30 5.78 -11.36
C ALA A 109 2.38 4.90 -12.03
N ILE A 110 3.21 4.22 -11.24
CA ILE A 110 4.32 3.39 -11.75
C ILE A 110 3.82 2.37 -12.80
N GLY A 111 2.76 1.61 -12.50
CA GLY A 111 2.19 0.64 -13.46
C GLY A 111 1.59 1.28 -14.72
N GLN A 112 1.24 2.57 -14.69
CA GLN A 112 0.72 3.30 -15.84
C GLN A 112 1.83 3.90 -16.72
N MET A 113 2.99 4.24 -16.14
CA MET A 113 4.15 4.76 -16.86
C MET A 113 4.55 3.85 -18.02
N PHE A 114 4.67 2.56 -17.75
CA PHE A 114 5.04 1.56 -18.76
C PHE A 114 4.03 1.46 -19.91
N ARG A 115 2.73 1.55 -19.59
CA ARG A 115 1.67 1.57 -20.60
C ARG A 115 1.70 2.83 -21.45
N ARG A 116 2.01 3.98 -20.83
CA ARG A 116 2.06 5.28 -21.52
C ARG A 116 3.24 5.38 -22.46
N ILE A 117 4.38 4.81 -22.09
CA ILE A 117 5.61 4.77 -22.89
C ILE A 117 5.56 3.66 -23.94
N GLY A 118 4.70 2.65 -23.76
CA GLY A 118 4.52 1.56 -24.71
C GLY A 118 5.65 0.52 -24.66
N LYS A 119 6.46 0.52 -23.60
CA LYS A 119 7.52 -0.47 -23.36
C LYS A 119 7.10 -1.40 -22.23
N VAL A 120 7.39 -2.70 -22.38
CA VAL A 120 7.23 -3.68 -21.30
C VAL A 120 8.42 -3.51 -20.34
N PRO A 121 8.19 -3.36 -19.03
CA PRO A 121 9.28 -3.27 -18.07
C PRO A 121 9.98 -4.63 -17.95
N GLU A 122 11.28 -4.59 -17.72
CA GLU A 122 11.99 -5.74 -17.19
C GLU A 122 11.63 -5.88 -15.71
N PHE A 123 11.13 -7.06 -15.34
CA PHE A 123 10.73 -7.37 -13.97
C PHE A 123 11.70 -8.38 -13.37
N ALA A 124 12.16 -8.10 -12.16
CA ALA A 124 12.92 -9.07 -11.37
C ALA A 124 12.36 -9.16 -9.96
N LEU A 125 11.75 -10.29 -9.62
CA LEU A 125 11.40 -10.61 -8.23
C LEU A 125 12.68 -10.91 -7.45
N LEU A 126 13.04 -10.00 -6.54
CA LEU A 126 14.26 -10.10 -5.75
C LEU A 126 14.08 -11.04 -4.56
N ALA A 127 12.94 -10.90 -3.86
CA ALA A 127 12.58 -11.69 -2.69
C ALA A 127 11.06 -11.70 -2.48
N CYS A 128 10.56 -12.73 -1.82
CA CYS A 128 9.21 -12.77 -1.29
C CYS A 128 9.18 -13.61 -0.01
N GLY A 129 8.16 -13.41 0.81
CA GLY A 129 8.06 -14.06 2.10
C GLY A 129 6.67 -13.97 2.70
N SER A 130 6.46 -14.78 3.72
CA SER A 130 5.31 -14.72 4.61
C SER A 130 5.81 -14.64 6.04
N GLU A 131 5.17 -13.80 6.85
CA GLU A 131 5.52 -13.61 8.25
C GLU A 131 4.26 -13.66 9.10
N GLU A 132 4.35 -14.28 10.27
CA GLU A 132 3.29 -14.26 11.27
C GLU A 132 3.51 -13.07 12.20
N LEU A 133 2.44 -12.33 12.45
CA LEU A 133 2.41 -11.15 13.31
C LEU A 133 1.97 -11.55 14.72
N GLU A 134 2.31 -10.73 15.71
CA GLU A 134 1.95 -10.96 17.11
C GLU A 134 0.42 -10.99 17.35
N ASP A 135 -0.37 -10.38 16.45
CA ASP A 135 -1.83 -10.39 16.49
C ASP A 135 -2.46 -11.66 15.87
N GLY A 136 -1.64 -12.67 15.54
CA GLY A 136 -2.06 -13.92 14.92
C GLY A 136 -2.35 -13.80 13.43
N LYS A 137 -2.23 -12.61 12.84
CA LYS A 137 -2.37 -12.44 11.39
C LYS A 137 -1.10 -12.85 10.69
N ARG A 138 -1.26 -13.21 9.42
CA ARG A 138 -0.14 -13.55 8.56
C ARG A 138 -0.04 -12.46 7.51
N LYS A 139 1.13 -11.86 7.33
CA LYS A 139 1.39 -10.96 6.21
C LYS A 139 2.13 -11.69 5.11
N LEU A 140 1.91 -11.24 3.88
CA LEU A 140 2.64 -11.71 2.71
C LEU A 140 3.38 -10.52 2.11
N TRP A 141 4.60 -10.70 1.62
CA TRP A 141 5.36 -9.59 1.04
C TRP A 141 6.20 -10.02 -0.15
N ARG A 142 6.53 -9.03 -0.99
CA ARG A 142 7.49 -9.15 -2.08
C ARG A 142 8.33 -7.91 -2.23
N ARG A 143 9.56 -8.10 -2.70
CA ARG A 143 10.43 -7.04 -3.19
C ARG A 143 10.87 -7.36 -4.60
N TYR A 144 10.71 -6.41 -5.51
CA TYR A 144 11.01 -6.59 -6.92
C TYR A 144 11.48 -5.28 -7.53
N THR A 145 12.12 -5.38 -8.69
CA THR A 145 12.43 -4.22 -9.53
C THR A 145 11.58 -4.21 -10.79
N LEU A 146 11.19 -3.03 -11.23
CA LEU A 146 10.74 -2.77 -12.60
C LEU A 146 11.69 -1.75 -13.22
N SER A 147 12.32 -2.11 -14.34
CA SER A 147 13.24 -1.25 -15.06
C SER A 147 12.85 -1.09 -16.52
N MET A 148 13.13 0.09 -17.05
CA MET A 148 13.18 0.38 -18.47
C MET A 148 14.20 1.49 -18.70
N GLU A 149 14.50 1.76 -19.97
CA GLU A 149 15.37 2.88 -20.34
C GLU A 149 14.85 4.20 -19.74
N GLY A 150 15.67 4.84 -18.91
CA GLY A 150 15.35 6.14 -18.30
C GLY A 150 14.55 6.08 -16.99
N PHE A 151 14.12 4.89 -16.54
CA PHE A 151 13.23 4.74 -15.38
C PHE A 151 13.39 3.38 -14.71
N GLU A 152 13.85 3.39 -13.47
CA GLU A 152 14.04 2.21 -12.64
C GLU A 152 13.29 2.36 -11.31
N THR A 153 12.72 1.26 -10.82
CA THR A 153 12.02 1.24 -9.54
C THR A 153 12.38 0.01 -8.74
N ASP A 154 12.71 0.20 -7.47
CA ASP A 154 12.76 -0.85 -6.45
C ASP A 154 11.50 -0.73 -5.60
N ILE A 155 10.70 -1.79 -5.55
CA ILE A 155 9.37 -1.80 -4.96
C ILE A 155 9.29 -2.93 -3.94
N THR A 156 8.88 -2.58 -2.73
CA THR A 156 8.47 -3.53 -1.69
C THR A 156 6.97 -3.40 -1.47
N GLU A 157 6.26 -4.51 -1.59
CA GLU A 157 4.82 -4.61 -1.37
C GLU A 157 4.52 -5.57 -0.23
N VAL A 158 3.66 -5.14 0.67
CA VAL A 158 3.23 -5.89 1.85
C VAL A 158 1.71 -5.99 1.84
N PHE A 159 1.23 -7.22 1.79
CA PHE A 159 -0.16 -7.59 2.01
C PHE A 159 -0.35 -7.81 3.52
N PRO A 160 -1.06 -6.90 4.21
CA PRO A 160 -1.08 -6.87 5.68
C PRO A 160 -1.84 -8.06 6.28
N ASP A 161 -2.80 -8.62 5.54
CA ASP A 161 -3.59 -9.77 5.97
C ASP A 161 -3.71 -10.77 4.83
N ARG A 162 -3.09 -11.92 5.02
CA ARG A 162 -3.05 -13.02 4.08
C ARG A 162 -4.42 -13.70 3.93
N ASP A 163 -5.28 -13.63 4.95
CA ASP A 163 -6.61 -14.25 4.90
C ASP A 163 -7.49 -13.62 3.83
N MET A 164 -7.16 -12.41 3.35
CA MET A 164 -7.86 -11.80 2.24
C MET A 164 -7.81 -12.64 0.95
N PHE A 165 -6.76 -13.45 0.76
CA PHE A 165 -6.63 -14.34 -0.39
C PHE A 165 -7.44 -15.63 -0.24
N VAL A 166 -7.86 -15.97 0.98
CA VAL A 166 -8.68 -17.16 1.27
C VAL A 166 -10.16 -16.78 1.35
N ARG A 167 -10.48 -15.70 2.06
CA ARG A 167 -11.85 -15.25 2.35
C ARG A 167 -12.42 -14.31 1.28
N CYS A 168 -11.60 -13.78 0.38
CA CYS A 168 -12.02 -12.96 -0.78
C CYS A 168 -12.99 -11.83 -0.37
N GLU A 169 -14.17 -11.72 -0.99
CA GLU A 169 -15.17 -10.70 -0.67
C GLU A 169 -15.64 -10.74 0.79
N ALA A 170 -15.75 -11.93 1.40
CA ALA A 170 -16.12 -12.05 2.81
C ALA A 170 -15.06 -11.46 3.75
N TRP A 171 -13.80 -11.37 3.30
CA TRP A 171 -12.78 -10.62 4.03
C TRP A 171 -13.08 -9.13 4.01
N LEU A 172 -13.54 -8.57 2.87
CA LEU A 172 -13.87 -7.16 2.75
C LEU A 172 -15.05 -6.77 3.63
N ASP A 173 -16.07 -7.62 3.71
CA ASP A 173 -17.29 -7.31 4.45
C ASP A 173 -17.16 -7.64 5.95
N GLY A 174 -16.26 -8.56 6.31
CA GLY A 174 -16.20 -9.20 7.64
C GLY A 174 -15.53 -8.43 8.78
N SER A 175 -15.21 -7.13 8.67
CA SER A 175 -14.56 -6.41 9.79
C SER A 175 -15.23 -5.10 10.22
N ASP A 176 -16.36 -4.73 9.62
CA ASP A 176 -17.25 -3.73 10.23
C ASP A 176 -18.07 -4.38 11.37
N ALA A 177 -18.42 -5.68 11.23
CA ALA A 177 -19.15 -6.44 12.24
C ALA A 177 -18.37 -6.71 13.56
N GLU A 178 -17.03 -6.78 13.51
CA GLU A 178 -16.20 -6.97 14.72
C GLU A 178 -15.97 -5.66 15.48
N LYS A 179 -15.90 -4.53 14.77
CA LYS A 179 -15.83 -3.20 15.40
C LYS A 179 -17.17 -2.78 16.00
N GLU A 180 -18.29 -3.20 15.41
CA GLU A 180 -19.64 -2.95 15.95
C GLU A 180 -19.92 -3.79 17.21
N LYS A 181 -19.31 -4.98 17.35
CA LYS A 181 -19.38 -5.78 18.59
C LYS A 181 -18.43 -5.33 19.69
N ALA A 182 -17.30 -4.70 19.36
CA ALA A 182 -16.39 -4.10 20.34
C ALA A 182 -16.80 -2.67 20.77
N GLY A 183 -17.80 -2.08 20.12
CA GLY A 183 -18.30 -0.73 20.37
C GLY A 183 -19.56 -0.64 21.25
N VAL A 184 -20.01 -1.76 21.84
CA VAL A 184 -21.11 -1.78 22.82
C VAL A 184 -20.57 -2.18 24.19
N GLU A 185 -19.69 -1.34 24.73
CA GLU A 185 -19.58 -1.20 26.18
C GLU A 185 -20.08 0.22 26.48
N GLU A 186 -21.31 0.29 27.01
CA GLU A 186 -21.99 1.54 27.34
C GLU A 186 -21.13 2.39 28.29
N CYS A 187 -20.62 3.53 27.83
CA CYS A 187 -20.22 4.59 28.75
C CYS A 187 -21.50 5.17 29.39
N PRO A 188 -21.64 5.17 30.72
CA PRO A 188 -22.79 5.80 31.35
C PRO A 188 -22.70 7.32 31.14
N ALA A 189 -23.56 7.84 30.26
CA ALA A 189 -23.64 9.25 29.89
C ALA A 189 -24.11 10.17 31.04
N ASP A 190 -24.32 9.64 32.24
CA ASP A 190 -24.84 10.38 33.41
C ASP A 190 -23.77 10.96 34.34
N GLU A 191 -22.52 10.49 34.31
CA GLU A 191 -21.47 11.04 35.18
C GLU A 191 -20.93 12.41 34.70
N ALA A 192 -20.91 12.65 33.38
CA ALA A 192 -20.39 13.89 32.80
C ALA A 192 -21.31 15.10 33.07
N LYS A 193 -22.63 14.89 33.13
CA LYS A 193 -23.59 15.96 33.45
C LYS A 193 -23.56 16.36 34.93
N GLN A 194 -23.29 15.41 35.83
CA GLN A 194 -23.22 15.71 37.27
C GLN A 194 -21.97 16.50 37.66
N ARG A 195 -20.81 16.24 37.02
CA ARG A 195 -19.58 17.01 37.25
C ARG A 195 -19.67 18.47 36.81
N TYR A 196 -20.36 18.75 35.70
CA TYR A 196 -20.54 20.12 35.23
C TYR A 196 -21.51 20.93 36.10
N ALA A 197 -22.55 20.30 36.64
CA ALA A 197 -23.51 20.95 37.54
C ALA A 197 -22.89 21.28 38.92
N GLN A 198 -22.01 20.42 39.45
CA GLN A 198 -21.33 20.69 40.73
C GLN A 198 -20.28 21.80 40.63
N ALA A 199 -19.62 21.96 39.48
CA ALA A 199 -18.62 23.01 39.28
C ALA A 199 -19.22 24.42 39.15
N GLN A 200 -20.48 24.55 38.70
CA GLN A 200 -21.15 25.85 38.57
C GLN A 200 -21.79 26.35 39.88
N ALA A 201 -21.96 25.50 40.89
CA ALA A 201 -22.54 25.89 42.18
C ALA A 201 -21.51 26.47 43.17
N SER A 202 -20.21 26.30 42.93
CA SER A 202 -19.14 26.72 43.85
C SER A 202 -18.56 28.12 43.58
N ASP A 203 -18.99 28.83 42.52
CA ASP A 203 -18.42 30.14 42.14
C ASP A 203 -19.32 31.35 42.48
N ALA A 204 -20.32 31.16 43.36
CA ALA A 204 -21.14 32.25 43.89
C ALA A 204 -20.74 32.58 45.34
N THR A 205 -19.59 33.25 45.52
CA THR A 205 -19.25 33.93 46.79
C THR A 205 -19.50 35.43 46.64
N PRO A 206 -20.31 36.08 47.50
CA PRO A 206 -20.56 37.52 47.40
C PRO A 206 -19.44 38.34 48.06
N LEU A 207 -19.04 39.44 47.39
CA LEU A 207 -18.20 40.50 47.95
C LEU A 207 -18.95 41.26 49.08
N PRO A 208 -18.28 41.66 50.18
CA PRO A 208 -18.90 42.39 51.27
C PRO A 208 -19.11 43.87 50.94
N ALA A 209 -20.24 44.42 51.40
CA ALA A 209 -20.61 45.82 51.27
C ALA A 209 -19.78 46.72 52.19
N SER A 210 -19.22 47.79 51.63
CA SER A 210 -18.63 48.92 52.35
C SER A 210 -19.72 49.87 52.85
N ALA A 211 -19.70 50.18 54.13
CA ALA A 211 -20.35 51.33 54.76
C ALA A 211 -19.28 52.13 55.50
#